data_AF-A0A1J8P6W5-F1
#
_entry.id   AF-A0A1J8P6W5-F1
#
_cell.length_a   1.000
_cell.length_b   1.000
_cell.length_c   1.000
_cell.angle_alpha   90.00
_cell.angle_beta   90.00
_cell.angle_gamma   90.00
#
_symmetry.space_group_name_H-M   'P 1'
#
loop_
_entity.id
_entity.type
_entity.pdbx_description
1 polymer ?
#
loop_
_entity_poly.entity_id
_entity_poly.type
_entity_poly.pdbx_seq_one_letter_code
_entity_poly.pdbx_strand_id
1 'polypeptide(L)'
;MAKLLENEEVLVGKARVEMQEAMGTGEPLSFVAFVVTLPGSDEFLHKHQKAKGVTLYEWAKSRPELAHPFARLKKAEAIAAEKESAEVGILFEMQRQYLLFTDLPK
;
A
#
# COMPACT_ATOMS: atom_id res chain seq x y z
N MET A 1 -11.40 1.55 10.89
CA MET A 1 -10.14 2.10 10.36
C MET A 1 -9.08 2.02 11.45
N ALA A 2 -7.91 1.47 11.16
CA ALA A 2 -6.82 1.45 12.13
C ALA A 2 -6.36 2.88 12.40
N LYS A 3 -6.18 3.24 13.68
CA LYS A 3 -5.66 4.56 14.06
C LYS A 3 -4.19 4.63 13.69
N LEU A 4 -3.83 5.52 12.76
CA LEU A 4 -2.46 5.79 12.37
C LEU A 4 -1.65 6.30 13.57
N LEU A 5 -0.35 6.02 13.57
CA LEU A 5 0.60 6.71 14.47
C LEU A 5 0.89 8.11 13.91
N GLU A 6 1.32 9.04 14.74
CA GLU A 6 1.59 10.43 14.34
C GLU A 6 2.54 10.54 13.14
N ASN A 7 3.61 9.73 13.11
CA ASN A 7 4.53 9.67 11.97
C ASN A 7 3.89 9.06 10.71
N GLU A 8 2.99 8.10 10.87
CA GLU A 8 2.22 7.51 9.76
C GLU A 8 1.18 8.53 9.25
N GLU A 9 0.57 9.34 10.11
CA GLU A 9 -0.36 10.40 9.73
C GLU A 9 0.32 11.47 8.88
N VAL A 10 1.53 11.89 9.26
CA VAL A 10 2.33 12.84 8.48
C VAL A 10 2.66 12.26 7.10
N LEU A 11 3.10 10.99 7.04
CA LEU A 11 3.42 10.32 5.78
C LEU A 11 2.20 10.18 4.87
N VAL A 12 1.10 9.63 5.39
CA VAL A 12 -0.16 9.45 4.66
C VAL A 12 -0.72 10.80 4.21
N GLY A 13 -0.60 11.84 5.05
CA GLY A 13 -1.00 13.20 4.71
C GLY A 13 -0.23 13.78 3.53
N LYS A 14 1.09 13.60 3.47
CA LYS A 14 1.93 14.03 2.33
C LYS A 14 1.58 13.28 1.05
N ALA A 15 1.56 11.95 1.12
CA ALA A 15 1.20 11.09 -0.02
C ALA A 15 -0.18 11.46 -0.58
N ARG A 16 -1.14 11.77 0.30
CA ARG A 16 -2.47 12.24 -0.10
C ARG A 16 -2.42 13.53 -0.91
N VAL A 17 -1.68 14.52 -0.45
CA VAL A 17 -1.56 15.84 -1.11
C VAL A 17 -0.91 15.68 -2.48
N GLU A 18 0.23 15.00 -2.55
CA GLU A 18 0.95 14.76 -3.81
C GLU A 18 0.07 14.06 -4.84
N MET A 19 -0.74 13.11 -4.39
CA MET A 19 -1.64 12.35 -5.24
C MET A 19 -2.84 13.18 -5.72
N GLN A 20 -3.41 14.02 -4.87
CA GLN A 20 -4.45 14.98 -5.27
C GLN A 20 -3.93 15.98 -6.30
N GLU A 21 -2.71 16.49 -6.10
CA GLU A 21 -2.03 17.39 -7.04
C GLU A 21 -1.77 16.71 -8.40
N ALA A 22 -1.23 15.49 -8.40
CA ALA A 22 -0.97 14.72 -9.61
C ALA A 22 -2.26 14.42 -10.41
N MET A 23 -3.37 14.19 -9.72
CA MET A 23 -4.68 13.96 -10.33
C MET A 23 -5.41 15.24 -10.72
N GLY A 24 -4.93 16.41 -10.30
CA GLY A 24 -5.61 17.69 -10.52
C GLY A 24 -7.00 17.76 -9.86
N THR A 25 -7.20 17.08 -8.73
CA THR A 25 -8.51 16.96 -8.07
C THR A 25 -8.47 17.43 -6.62
N GLY A 26 -9.54 18.10 -6.18
CA GLY A 26 -9.77 18.45 -4.77
C GLY A 26 -10.59 17.39 -4.01
N GLU A 27 -10.96 16.30 -4.67
CA GLU A 27 -11.78 15.25 -4.08
C GLU A 27 -11.06 14.57 -2.90
N PRO A 28 -11.77 14.28 -1.79
CA PRO A 28 -11.15 13.70 -0.61
C PRO A 28 -10.70 12.26 -0.88
N LEU A 29 -9.39 12.02 -0.68
CA LEU A 29 -8.80 10.69 -0.65
C LEU A 29 -8.88 10.12 0.77
N SER A 30 -9.48 8.94 0.91
CA SER A 30 -9.57 8.21 2.17
C SER A 30 -8.47 7.16 2.25
N PHE A 31 -7.67 7.18 3.32
CA PHE A 31 -6.68 6.12 3.56
C PHE A 31 -7.37 4.79 3.83
N VAL A 32 -6.95 3.74 3.11
CA VAL A 32 -7.45 2.38 3.27
C VAL A 32 -6.46 1.54 4.07
N ALA A 33 -5.23 1.38 3.56
CA ALA A 33 -4.19 0.54 4.16
C ALA A 33 -2.80 0.83 3.57
N PHE A 34 -1.77 0.33 4.25
CA PHE A 34 -0.48 0.05 3.60
C PHE A 34 -0.56 -1.27 2.86
N VAL A 35 0.06 -1.36 1.69
CA VAL A 35 0.05 -2.56 0.84
C VAL A 35 1.46 -2.85 0.35
N VAL A 36 1.72 -4.07 -0.11
CA VAL A 36 3.02 -4.46 -0.69
C VAL A 36 2.85 -4.64 -2.19
N THR A 37 3.77 -4.09 -2.97
CA THR A 37 3.66 -3.94 -4.42
C THR A 37 4.98 -4.35 -5.08
N LEU A 38 4.97 -4.71 -6.36
CA LEU A 38 6.20 -4.92 -7.13
C LEU A 38 6.44 -3.71 -8.06
N PRO A 39 7.53 -2.94 -7.90
CA PRO A 39 7.84 -1.82 -8.78
C PRO A 39 7.99 -2.26 -10.23
N GLY A 40 7.47 -1.47 -11.17
CA GLY A 40 7.48 -1.81 -12.59
C GLY A 40 6.47 -2.90 -13.00
N SER A 41 5.67 -3.40 -12.06
CA SER A 41 4.54 -4.29 -12.29
C SER A 41 3.25 -3.68 -11.73
N ASP A 42 2.10 -4.11 -12.22
CA ASP A 42 0.77 -3.79 -11.69
C ASP A 42 0.30 -4.86 -10.67
N GLU A 43 1.25 -5.49 -10.00
CA GLU A 43 1.04 -6.58 -9.04
C GLU A 43 1.09 -6.11 -7.58
N PHE A 44 0.15 -6.63 -6.80
CA PHE A 44 -0.02 -6.36 -5.38
C PHE A 44 -0.03 -7.67 -4.60
N LEU A 45 0.56 -7.67 -3.41
CA LEU A 45 0.50 -8.83 -2.53
C LEU A 45 -0.96 -9.08 -2.15
N HIS A 46 -1.55 -10.19 -2.58
CA HIS A 46 -2.93 -10.60 -2.29
C HIS A 46 -3.01 -11.46 -1.04
N LYS A 47 -2.10 -12.44 -0.92
CA LYS A 47 -2.01 -13.31 0.25
C LYS A 47 -0.57 -13.59 0.62
N HIS A 48 -0.33 -13.64 1.91
CA HIS A 48 0.92 -14.09 2.51
C HIS A 48 0.60 -15.18 3.54
N GLN A 49 1.13 -16.38 3.35
CA GLN A 49 0.94 -17.51 4.24
C GLN A 49 2.28 -18.15 4.59
N LYS A 50 2.51 -18.38 5.88
CA LYS A 50 3.71 -19.06 6.38
C LYS A 50 3.32 -20.42 6.95
N ALA A 51 3.79 -21.49 6.33
CA ALA A 51 3.51 -22.86 6.75
C ALA A 51 4.76 -23.74 6.66
N LYS A 52 5.12 -24.39 7.77
CA LYS A 52 6.23 -25.38 7.84
C LYS A 52 7.56 -24.90 7.23
N GLY A 53 7.94 -23.64 7.44
CA GLY A 53 9.18 -23.06 6.93
C GLY A 53 9.13 -22.60 5.48
N VAL A 54 8.00 -22.76 4.79
CA VAL A 54 7.75 -22.20 3.47
C VAL A 54 6.86 -20.97 3.61
N THR A 55 7.25 -19.87 2.97
CA THR A 55 6.43 -18.68 2.84
C THR A 55 5.88 -18.60 1.42
N LEU A 56 4.55 -18.57 1.30
CA LEU A 56 3.84 -18.44 0.04
C LEU A 56 3.33 -17.01 -0.11
N TYR A 57 3.65 -16.41 -1.25
CA TYR A 57 3.21 -15.08 -1.67
C TYR A 57 2.34 -15.22 -2.91
N GLU A 58 1.07 -14.87 -2.79
CA GLU A 58 0.17 -14.72 -3.95
C GLU A 58 0.09 -13.25 -4.33
N TRP A 59 0.30 -12.95 -5.61
CA TRP A 59 0.21 -11.61 -6.17
C TRP A 59 -1.05 -11.49 -7.03
N ALA A 60 -1.81 -10.41 -6.85
CA ALA A 60 -2.95 -10.05 -7.69
C ALA A 60 -2.53 -8.94 -8.66
N LYS A 61 -2.93 -9.08 -9.93
CA LYS A 61 -2.59 -8.15 -11.01
C LYS A 61 -3.74 -7.21 -11.32
N SER A 62 -3.45 -5.92 -11.54
CA SER A 62 -4.40 -4.87 -11.93
C SER A 62 -5.62 -4.69 -11.02
N ARG A 63 -5.58 -5.24 -9.80
CA ARG A 63 -6.70 -5.25 -8.84
C ARG A 63 -6.24 -4.79 -7.46
N PRO A 64 -5.98 -3.49 -7.25
CA PRO A 64 -5.51 -2.96 -5.98
C PRO A 64 -6.49 -3.20 -4.82
N GLU A 65 -7.78 -3.38 -5.11
CA GLU A 65 -8.81 -3.75 -4.13
C GLU A 65 -8.61 -5.15 -3.52
N LEU A 66 -7.85 -6.02 -4.20
CA LEU A 66 -7.50 -7.35 -3.70
C LEU A 66 -6.20 -7.36 -2.90
N ALA A 67 -5.51 -6.23 -2.79
CA ALA A 67 -4.26 -6.15 -2.03
C ALA A 67 -4.50 -6.49 -0.55
N HIS A 68 -3.55 -7.22 0.04
CA HIS A 68 -3.57 -7.57 1.45
C HIS A 68 -3.36 -6.30 2.28
N PRO A 69 -4.33 -5.90 3.11
CA PRO A 69 -4.25 -4.65 3.83
C PRO A 69 -3.38 -4.79 5.08
N PHE A 70 -2.37 -3.93 5.21
CA PHE A 70 -1.60 -3.77 6.44
C PHE A 70 -2.01 -2.50 7.17
N ALA A 71 -2.36 -2.64 8.45
CA ALA A 71 -2.72 -1.51 9.31
C ALA A 71 -1.54 -0.65 9.77
N ARG A 72 -0.30 -1.14 9.59
CA ARG A 72 0.94 -0.52 10.09
C ARG A 72 2.00 -0.54 9.02
N LEU A 73 2.69 0.59 8.85
CA LEU A 73 3.76 0.73 7.87
C LEU A 73 4.86 -0.30 8.11
N LYS A 74 5.37 -0.40 9.34
CA LYS A 74 6.43 -1.35 9.72
C LYS A 74 6.11 -2.81 9.42
N LYS A 75 4.83 -3.19 9.45
CA LYS A 75 4.43 -4.57 9.08
C LYS A 75 4.51 -4.78 7.57
N ALA A 76 4.07 -3.80 6.77
CA ALA A 76 4.21 -3.86 5.33
C ALA A 76 5.69 -3.85 4.91
N GLU A 77 6.51 -3.00 5.54
CA GLU A 77 7.97 -2.93 5.30
C GLU A 77 8.66 -4.25 5.60
N ALA A 78 8.33 -4.89 6.73
CA ALA A 78 8.90 -6.19 7.08
C ALA A 78 8.58 -7.26 6.02
N ILE A 79 7.35 -7.27 5.49
CA ILE A 79 6.95 -8.20 4.43
C ILE A 79 7.60 -7.85 3.09
N ALA A 80 7.70 -6.57 2.74
CA ALA A 80 8.40 -6.13 1.54
C ALA A 80 9.88 -6.53 1.60
N ALA A 81 10.54 -6.42 2.75
CA ALA A 81 11.93 -6.82 2.94
C ALA A 81 12.18 -8.33 2.78
N GLU A 82 11.16 -9.19 2.95
CA GLU A 82 11.27 -10.63 2.65
C GLU A 82 11.34 -10.93 1.14
N LYS A 83 11.07 -9.94 0.28
CA LYS A 83 11.10 -10.06 -1.19
C LYS A 83 11.87 -8.87 -1.78
N GLU A 84 13.12 -9.10 -2.23
CA GLU A 84 14.05 -8.05 -2.69
C GLU A 84 13.48 -7.01 -3.68
N SER A 85 12.47 -7.38 -4.48
CA SER A 85 11.85 -6.51 -5.48
C SER A 85 10.51 -5.94 -5.03
N ALA A 86 10.14 -6.01 -3.76
CA ALA A 86 8.87 -5.50 -3.26
C ALA A 86 9.05 -4.15 -2.55
N GLU A 87 8.09 -3.27 -2.71
CA GLU A 87 8.02 -1.98 -2.05
C GLU A 87 6.68 -1.83 -1.32
N VAL A 88 6.61 -0.87 -0.40
CA VAL A 88 5.38 -0.54 0.30
C VAL A 88 4.68 0.58 -0.46
N GLY A 89 3.37 0.44 -0.67
CA GLY A 89 2.50 1.49 -1.16
C GLY A 89 1.44 1.87 -0.13
N ILE A 90 0.81 3.03 -0.35
CA ILE A 90 -0.37 3.48 0.37
C ILE A 90 -1.57 3.35 -0.55
N LEU A 91 -2.58 2.62 -0.10
CA LEU A 91 -3.84 2.47 -0.81
C LEU A 91 -4.83 3.53 -0.32
N PHE A 92 -5.33 4.34 -1.25
CA PHE A 92 -6.39 5.32 -1.05
C PHE A 92 -7.67 4.89 -1.75
N GLU A 93 -8.80 5.38 -1.26
CA GLU A 93 -10.10 5.29 -1.90
C GLU A 93 -10.62 6.69 -2.24
N MET A 94 -11.07 6.88 -3.48
CA MET A 94 -11.75 8.08 -3.98
C MET A 94 -12.98 7.64 -4.76
N GLN A 95 -14.18 8.04 -4.33
CA GLN A 95 -15.42 7.75 -5.07
C GLN A 95 -15.56 6.27 -5.50
N ARG A 96 -15.24 5.33 -4.60
CA ARG A 96 -15.22 3.86 -4.84
C ARG A 96 -14.16 3.36 -5.83
N GLN A 97 -13.20 4.20 -6.19
CA GLN A 97 -12.02 3.83 -6.95
C GLN A 97 -10.83 3.73 -6.01
N TYR A 98 -10.03 2.68 -6.20
CA TYR A 98 -8.82 2.46 -5.46
C TYR A 98 -7.64 3.05 -6.20
N LEU A 99 -6.84 3.82 -5.49
CA LEU A 99 -5.70 4.52 -6.05
C LEU A 99 -4.49 4.22 -5.18
N LEU A 100 -3.34 4.02 -5.81
CA LEU A 100 -2.12 3.57 -5.14
C LEU A 100 -1.03 4.63 -5.25
N PHE A 101 -0.41 4.91 -4.11
CA PHE A 101 0.78 5.73 -4.01
C PHE A 101 1.99 4.86 -3.65
N THR A 102 3.05 4.86 -4.47
CA THR A 102 4.24 4.01 -4.25
C THR A 102 5.53 4.79 -4.02
N ASP A 103 5.55 6.11 -4.18
CA ASP A 103 6.77 6.93 -4.03
C ASP A 103 7.00 7.34 -2.57
N LEU A 104 7.18 6.34 -1.71
CA LEU A 104 7.45 6.58 -0.29
C LEU A 104 8.92 6.97 -0.06
N PRO A 105 9.21 7.95 0.81
CA PRO A 105 10.58 8.27 1.21
C PRO A 105 11.25 7.05 1.86
N LYS A 106 12.46 6.73 1.38
CA LYS A 106 13.29 5.61 1.86
C LYS A 106 14.00 5.91 3.19
#